data_AF-A0A960SPU3-F1
#
_entry.id   AF-A0A960SPU3-F1
#
_cell.length_a   1.000
_cell.length_b   1.000
_cell.length_c   1.000
_cell.angle_alpha   90.00
_cell.angle_beta   90.00
_cell.angle_gamma   90.00
#
_symmetry.space_group_name_H-M   'P 1'
#
loop_
_entity.id
_entity.type
_entity.pdbx_description
1 polymer ?
#
loop_
_entity_poly.entity_id
_entity_poly.type
_entity_poly.pdbx_seq_one_letter_code
_entity_poly.pdbx_strand_id
1 'polypeptide(L)'
;MPRTSDRRISARPRDPARAVAVVLLLLLAISLRAQDEPASFPVFEAGTAPAYLQEVAGRLARAMPDDPKALELEARVLGDLGLVEEAERLTGLALEKSGGRADLAVSLADLRIRQSRLSAAQAAIEQALRRDPAVPGGYRRLGMIRDREGDRAGARAAFEEAVRREPTDATAHLLLGQLLLDDAQPADAIEQLEAACRLAPDSANGFYALAQAQVRSAGPRRPPAADGYEVPVHGIEIGAGSPRRPPLAPDCEMAHRFP
;
A
#
# COMPACT_ATOMS: atom_id res chain seq x y z
N MET A 1 -50.35 -28.05 61.24
CA MET A 1 -49.14 -28.34 62.08
C MET A 1 -48.60 -29.68 61.59
N PRO A 2 -47.32 -29.86 61.22
CA PRO A 2 -46.13 -29.05 61.46
C PRO A 2 -45.42 -28.53 60.20
N ARG A 3 -44.44 -27.64 60.43
CA ARG A 3 -43.59 -26.93 59.49
C ARG A 3 -42.47 -27.83 58.96
N THR A 4 -42.22 -27.85 57.65
CA THR A 4 -40.94 -28.31 57.09
C THR A 4 -40.09 -27.12 56.69
N SER A 5 -38.85 -27.21 57.13
CA SER A 5 -37.82 -26.18 57.19
C SER A 5 -37.40 -25.64 55.83
N ASP A 6 -37.54 -24.33 55.69
CA ASP A 6 -36.89 -23.46 54.73
C ASP A 6 -35.35 -23.57 54.88
N ARG A 7 -34.70 -24.41 54.06
CA ARG A 7 -33.22 -24.44 53.98
C ARG A 7 -32.75 -23.18 53.25
N ARG A 8 -32.64 -22.08 54.00
CA ARG A 8 -31.87 -20.91 53.58
C ARG A 8 -30.44 -21.35 53.35
N ILE A 9 -30.03 -21.42 52.10
CA ILE A 9 -28.62 -21.51 51.70
C ILE A 9 -27.99 -20.19 52.15
N SER A 10 -27.42 -20.21 53.35
CA SER A 10 -26.57 -19.16 53.90
C SER A 10 -25.38 -18.99 52.94
N ALA A 11 -25.48 -18.02 52.03
CA ALA A 11 -24.33 -17.51 51.29
C ALA A 11 -23.33 -16.96 52.33
N ARG A 12 -22.32 -17.78 52.68
CA ARG A 12 -21.21 -17.32 53.51
C ARG A 12 -20.63 -16.07 52.84
N PRO A 13 -20.41 -14.96 53.58
CA PRO A 13 -19.74 -13.80 53.03
C PRO A 13 -18.40 -14.28 52.46
N ARG A 14 -18.18 -14.01 51.17
CA ARG A 14 -16.91 -14.29 50.51
C ARG A 14 -15.87 -13.47 51.24
N ASP A 15 -15.10 -14.14 52.08
CA ASP A 15 -13.99 -13.55 52.82
C ASP A 15 -13.11 -12.76 51.83
N PRO A 16 -13.05 -11.43 51.94
CA PRO A 16 -12.31 -10.60 50.98
C PRO A 16 -10.82 -10.99 50.96
N ALA A 17 -10.30 -11.53 52.07
CA ALA A 17 -8.94 -12.05 52.13
C ALA A 17 -8.75 -13.27 51.20
N ARG A 18 -9.77 -14.13 51.05
CA ARG A 18 -9.74 -15.27 50.13
C ARG A 18 -9.87 -14.85 48.67
N ALA A 19 -10.68 -13.83 48.38
CA ALA A 19 -10.78 -13.28 47.04
C ALA A 19 -9.47 -12.62 46.59
N VAL A 20 -8.83 -11.85 47.49
CA VAL A 20 -7.51 -11.24 47.25
C VAL A 20 -6.43 -12.31 47.10
N ALA A 21 -6.46 -13.39 47.91
CA ALA A 21 -5.52 -14.49 47.78
C ALA A 21 -5.67 -15.24 46.45
N VAL A 22 -6.89 -15.46 45.96
CA VAL A 22 -7.12 -16.10 44.65
C VAL A 22 -6.67 -15.20 43.50
N VAL A 23 -6.89 -13.89 43.59
CA VAL A 23 -6.40 -12.91 42.59
C VAL A 23 -4.87 -12.85 42.61
N LEU A 24 -4.24 -12.82 43.78
CA LEU A 24 -2.77 -12.86 43.91
C LEU A 24 -2.18 -14.16 43.38
N LEU A 25 -2.83 -15.31 43.63
CA LEU A 25 -2.39 -16.60 43.09
C LEU A 25 -2.58 -16.69 41.58
N LEU A 26 -3.65 -16.09 41.02
CA LEU A 26 -3.85 -15.98 39.58
C LEU A 26 -2.81 -15.05 38.93
N LEU A 27 -2.54 -13.89 39.53
CA LEU A 27 -1.51 -12.98 39.07
C LEU A 27 -0.11 -13.59 39.18
N LEU A 28 0.16 -14.32 40.26
CA LEU A 28 1.41 -15.06 40.44
C LEU A 28 1.51 -16.21 39.44
N ALA A 29 0.43 -16.94 39.16
CA ALA A 29 0.42 -17.99 38.14
C ALA A 29 0.59 -17.43 36.72
N ILE A 30 0.06 -16.24 36.42
CA ILE A 30 0.28 -15.52 35.15
C ILE A 30 1.73 -15.04 35.07
N SER A 31 2.28 -14.47 36.14
CA SER A 31 3.69 -14.05 36.21
C SER A 31 4.67 -15.22 36.14
N LEU A 32 4.35 -16.37 36.75
CA LEU A 32 5.16 -17.59 36.65
C LEU A 32 5.03 -18.25 35.27
N ARG A 33 3.87 -18.19 34.61
CA ARG A 33 3.73 -18.58 33.19
C ARG A 33 4.48 -17.65 32.24
N ALA A 34 4.67 -16.39 32.62
CA ALA A 34 5.46 -15.41 31.86
C ALA A 34 6.97 -15.52 32.11
N GLN A 35 7.42 -16.42 33.00
CA GLN A 35 8.85 -16.62 33.30
C GLN A 35 9.52 -17.71 32.44
N ASP A 36 8.76 -18.54 31.71
CA ASP A 36 9.32 -19.52 30.76
C ASP A 36 9.25 -19.11 29.29
N GLU A 37 8.59 -17.99 28.99
CA GLU A 37 8.77 -17.27 27.72
C GLU A 37 8.82 -15.80 28.10
N PRO A 38 10.01 -15.18 28.26
CA PRO A 38 10.06 -13.72 28.21
C PRO A 38 9.29 -13.32 26.96
N ALA A 39 8.57 -12.20 26.98
CA ALA A 39 8.18 -11.53 25.75
C ALA A 39 9.49 -11.10 25.05
N SER A 40 10.16 -12.09 24.45
CA SER A 40 11.32 -11.97 23.61
C SER A 40 10.74 -11.40 22.33
N PHE A 41 10.71 -10.08 22.27
CA PHE A 41 10.66 -9.43 20.98
C PHE A 41 11.94 -9.90 20.27
N PRO A 42 11.82 -10.74 19.22
CA PRO A 42 13.01 -11.27 18.57
C PRO A 42 13.87 -10.09 18.11
N VAL A 43 15.19 -10.26 18.22
CA VAL A 43 16.14 -9.34 17.62
C VAL A 43 15.76 -9.21 16.14
N PHE A 44 15.38 -8.02 15.73
CA PHE A 44 14.94 -7.74 14.36
C PHE A 44 16.13 -7.91 13.41
N GLU A 45 16.27 -9.09 12.82
CA GLU A 45 17.00 -9.24 11.57
C GLU A 45 16.05 -8.85 10.44
N ALA A 46 16.49 -7.98 9.52
CA ALA A 46 15.61 -7.46 8.45
C ALA A 46 14.96 -8.56 7.59
N GLY A 47 15.56 -9.77 7.54
CA GLY A 47 15.02 -10.92 6.82
C GLY A 47 13.93 -11.72 7.57
N THR A 48 13.76 -11.53 8.88
CA THR A 48 12.78 -12.29 9.69
C THR A 48 11.48 -11.53 9.94
N ALA A 49 11.43 -10.23 9.62
CA ALA A 49 10.25 -9.39 9.79
C ALA A 49 8.98 -9.98 9.14
N PRO A 50 9.02 -10.57 7.92
CA PRO A 50 7.87 -11.24 7.34
C PRO A 50 7.30 -12.39 8.18
N ALA A 51 8.17 -13.30 8.60
CA ALA A 51 7.80 -14.47 9.40
C ALA A 51 7.26 -14.05 10.77
N TYR A 52 7.86 -13.02 11.37
CA TYR A 52 7.40 -12.45 12.64
C TYR A 52 6.01 -11.83 12.53
N LEU A 53 5.78 -10.98 11.51
CA LEU A 53 4.47 -10.35 11.30
C LEU A 53 3.39 -11.40 11.04
N GLN A 54 3.71 -12.44 10.26
CA GLN A 54 2.80 -13.56 10.02
C GLN A 54 2.47 -14.34 11.30
N GLU A 55 3.47 -14.62 12.14
CA GLU A 55 3.27 -15.33 13.42
C GLU A 55 2.43 -14.49 14.40
N VAL A 56 2.71 -13.19 14.52
CA VAL A 56 1.92 -12.27 15.36
C VAL A 56 0.47 -12.20 14.89
N ALA A 57 0.26 -12.06 13.58
CA ALA A 57 -1.08 -12.04 13.00
C ALA A 57 -1.83 -13.36 13.23
N GLY A 58 -1.17 -14.51 13.01
CA GLY A 58 -1.76 -15.83 13.24
C GLY A 58 -2.02 -16.13 14.73
N ARG A 59 -1.25 -15.55 15.66
CA ARG A 59 -1.57 -15.61 17.10
C ARG A 59 -2.84 -14.82 17.42
N LEU A 60 -2.97 -13.62 16.84
CA LEU A 60 -4.15 -12.78 17.04
C LEU A 60 -5.42 -13.46 16.51
N ALA A 61 -5.34 -14.04 15.32
CA ALA A 61 -6.44 -14.79 14.70
C ALA A 61 -6.85 -16.01 15.54
N ARG A 62 -5.89 -16.76 16.10
CA ARG A 62 -6.20 -17.89 17.00
C ARG A 62 -6.84 -17.46 18.32
N ALA A 63 -6.44 -16.30 18.86
CA ALA A 63 -7.00 -15.78 20.09
C ALA A 63 -8.43 -15.23 19.89
N MET A 64 -8.72 -14.67 18.71
CA MET A 64 -9.98 -14.01 18.39
C MET A 64 -10.44 -14.34 16.95
N PRO A 65 -10.86 -15.59 16.67
CA PRO A 65 -11.07 -16.11 15.31
C PRO A 65 -12.22 -15.45 14.54
N ASP A 66 -13.17 -14.82 15.24
CA ASP A 66 -14.32 -14.16 14.65
C ASP A 66 -14.30 -12.63 14.82
N ASP A 67 -13.25 -12.07 15.43
CA ASP A 67 -13.14 -10.64 15.61
C ASP A 67 -12.75 -9.95 14.28
N PRO A 68 -13.58 -9.04 13.74
CA PRO A 68 -13.30 -8.42 12.46
C PRO A 68 -11.98 -7.63 12.44
N LYS A 69 -11.53 -7.12 13.59
CA LYS A 69 -10.30 -6.33 13.67
C LYS A 69 -9.06 -7.22 13.64
N ALA A 70 -9.11 -8.38 14.30
CA ALA A 70 -8.08 -9.41 14.20
C ALA A 70 -7.91 -9.89 12.76
N LEU A 71 -9.02 -10.21 12.09
CA LEU A 71 -9.03 -10.66 10.69
C LEU A 71 -8.50 -9.59 9.72
N GLU A 72 -8.90 -8.32 9.92
CA GLU A 72 -8.38 -7.19 9.13
C GLU A 72 -6.87 -7.02 9.30
N LEU A 73 -6.35 -7.13 10.52
CA LEU A 73 -4.93 -6.97 10.79
C LEU A 73 -4.10 -8.07 10.10
N GLU A 74 -4.56 -9.32 10.19
CA GLU A 74 -3.91 -10.44 9.53
C GLU A 74 -3.97 -10.31 8.01
N ALA A 75 -5.13 -9.97 7.45
CA ALA A 75 -5.28 -9.75 6.02
C ALA A 75 -4.33 -8.67 5.50
N ARG A 76 -4.15 -7.57 6.25
CA ARG A 76 -3.23 -6.49 5.89
C ARG A 76 -1.79 -6.97 5.86
N VAL A 77 -1.34 -7.70 6.90
CA VAL A 77 0.01 -8.29 6.94
C VAL A 77 0.23 -9.20 5.74
N LEU A 78 -0.71 -10.12 5.47
CA LEU A 78 -0.59 -11.04 4.34
C LEU A 78 -0.55 -10.32 2.99
N GLY A 79 -1.33 -9.25 2.85
CA GLY A 79 -1.31 -8.38 1.66
C GLY A 79 0.05 -7.70 1.46
N ASP A 80 0.66 -7.20 2.53
CA ASP A 80 2.00 -6.59 2.52
C ASP A 80 3.09 -7.63 2.20
N LEU A 81 2.88 -8.89 2.59
CA LEU A 81 3.75 -10.03 2.25
C LEU A 81 3.53 -10.58 0.84
N GLY A 82 2.56 -10.05 0.09
CA GLY A 82 2.23 -10.52 -1.25
C GLY A 82 1.42 -11.82 -1.29
N LEU A 83 0.94 -12.31 -0.14
CA LEU A 83 0.01 -13.44 -0.03
C LEU A 83 -1.43 -12.95 -0.28
N VAL A 84 -1.66 -12.44 -1.49
CA VAL A 84 -2.85 -11.66 -1.86
C VAL A 84 -4.14 -12.48 -1.77
N GLU A 85 -4.10 -13.76 -2.12
CA GLU A 85 -5.27 -14.65 -2.07
C GLU A 85 -5.78 -14.85 -0.63
N GLU A 86 -4.87 -15.07 0.31
CA GLU A 86 -5.22 -15.29 1.71
C GLU A 86 -5.67 -13.97 2.37
N ALA A 87 -5.00 -12.87 2.01
CA ALA A 87 -5.43 -11.53 2.39
C ALA A 87 -6.86 -11.23 1.89
N GLU A 88 -7.20 -11.60 0.66
CA GLU A 88 -8.55 -11.40 0.10
C GLU A 88 -9.58 -12.21 0.88
N ARG A 89 -9.29 -13.48 1.16
CA ARG A 89 -10.15 -14.38 1.92
C ARG A 89 -10.46 -13.82 3.32
N LEU A 90 -9.43 -13.40 4.04
CA LEU A 90 -9.57 -12.87 5.40
C LEU A 90 -10.25 -11.49 5.42
N THR A 91 -9.96 -10.63 4.44
CA THR A 91 -10.67 -9.35 4.29
C THR A 91 -12.17 -9.57 4.03
N GLY A 92 -12.51 -10.57 3.21
CA GLY A 92 -13.91 -10.97 2.98
C GLY A 92 -14.61 -11.43 4.25
N LEU A 93 -13.94 -12.25 5.07
CA LEU A 93 -14.48 -12.68 6.36
C LEU A 93 -14.63 -11.51 7.35
N ALA A 94 -13.64 -10.61 7.43
CA ALA A 94 -13.72 -9.40 8.25
C ALA A 94 -14.91 -8.52 7.81
N LEU A 95 -15.14 -8.40 6.50
CA LEU A 95 -16.24 -7.63 5.94
C LEU A 95 -17.60 -8.23 6.35
N GLU A 96 -17.74 -9.55 6.27
CA GLU A 96 -18.95 -10.26 6.70
C GLU A 96 -19.20 -10.06 8.21
N LYS A 97 -18.19 -10.34 9.03
CA LYS A 97 -18.29 -10.31 10.51
C LYS A 97 -18.53 -8.91 11.06
N SER A 98 -18.11 -7.88 10.33
CA SER A 98 -18.32 -6.48 10.72
C SER A 98 -19.66 -5.90 10.24
N GLY A 99 -20.55 -6.70 9.66
CA GLY A 99 -21.82 -6.21 9.09
C GLY A 99 -21.63 -5.37 7.83
N GLY A 100 -20.46 -5.48 7.19
CA GLY A 100 -20.22 -4.89 5.89
C GLY A 100 -19.65 -3.47 5.90
N ARG A 101 -18.68 -3.17 6.78
CA ARG A 101 -18.01 -1.87 6.79
C ARG A 101 -17.43 -1.49 5.43
N ALA A 102 -17.61 -0.24 5.02
CA ALA A 102 -17.23 0.23 3.69
C ALA A 102 -15.70 0.25 3.49
N ASP A 103 -14.92 0.54 4.54
CA ASP A 103 -13.45 0.55 4.49
C ASP A 103 -12.87 -0.83 4.15
N LEU A 104 -13.44 -1.91 4.71
CA LEU A 104 -13.03 -3.27 4.36
C LEU A 104 -13.39 -3.65 2.92
N ALA A 105 -14.52 -3.16 2.41
CA ALA A 105 -14.87 -3.37 1.00
C ALA A 105 -13.90 -2.63 0.05
N VAL A 106 -13.41 -1.46 0.47
CA VAL A 106 -12.32 -0.75 -0.24
C VAL A 106 -11.00 -1.54 -0.19
N SER A 107 -10.61 -2.08 0.97
CA SER A 107 -9.42 -2.95 1.08
C SER A 107 -9.53 -4.21 0.22
N LEU A 108 -10.73 -4.82 0.18
CA LEU A 108 -10.99 -5.98 -0.67
C LEU A 108 -10.85 -5.64 -2.16
N ALA A 109 -11.33 -4.48 -2.57
CA ALA A 109 -11.15 -4.00 -3.93
C ALA A 109 -9.67 -3.76 -4.28
N ASP A 110 -8.86 -3.20 -3.37
CA ASP A 110 -7.42 -3.04 -3.58
C ASP A 110 -6.72 -4.37 -3.88
N LEU A 111 -7.05 -5.43 -3.14
CA LEU A 111 -6.50 -6.76 -3.36
C LEU A 111 -6.91 -7.33 -4.72
N ARG A 112 -8.18 -7.15 -5.11
CA ARG A 112 -8.70 -7.58 -6.40
C ARG A 112 -8.12 -6.81 -7.58
N ILE A 113 -7.86 -5.51 -7.42
CA ILE A 113 -7.15 -4.70 -8.42
C ILE A 113 -5.74 -5.26 -8.66
N ARG A 114 -5.01 -5.64 -7.61
CA ARG A 114 -3.67 -6.23 -7.72
C ARG A 114 -3.67 -7.56 -8.49
N GLN A 115 -4.76 -8.32 -8.39
CA GLN A 115 -4.98 -9.56 -9.13
C GLN A 115 -5.61 -9.36 -10.52
N SER A 116 -5.77 -8.10 -10.98
CA SER A 116 -6.46 -7.76 -12.23
C SER A 116 -7.91 -8.24 -12.32
N ARG A 117 -8.57 -8.51 -11.18
CA ARG A 117 -9.99 -8.91 -11.09
C ARG A 117 -10.89 -7.67 -11.04
N LEU A 118 -10.87 -6.89 -12.11
CA LEU A 118 -11.46 -5.54 -12.17
C LEU A 118 -12.97 -5.54 -11.90
N SER A 119 -13.73 -6.48 -12.48
CA SER A 119 -15.18 -6.55 -12.27
C SER A 119 -15.56 -6.85 -10.81
N ALA A 120 -14.79 -7.71 -10.13
CA ALA A 120 -15.01 -8.03 -8.72
C ALA A 120 -14.57 -6.86 -7.81
N ALA A 121 -13.55 -6.10 -8.21
CA ALA A 121 -13.14 -4.88 -7.52
C ALA A 121 -14.21 -3.78 -7.67
N GLN A 122 -14.76 -3.60 -8.88
CA GLN A 122 -15.80 -2.61 -9.14
C GLN A 122 -17.04 -2.89 -8.28
N ALA A 123 -17.52 -4.13 -8.24
CA ALA A 123 -18.66 -4.51 -7.42
C ALA A 123 -18.45 -4.19 -5.93
N ALA A 124 -17.24 -4.43 -5.41
CA ALA A 124 -16.89 -4.12 -4.02
C ALA A 124 -16.85 -2.61 -3.75
N ILE A 125 -16.27 -1.81 -4.66
CA ILE A 125 -16.23 -0.34 -4.53
C ILE A 125 -17.62 0.28 -4.65
N GLU A 126 -18.43 -0.18 -5.59
CA GLU A 126 -19.80 0.32 -5.72
C GLU A 126 -20.63 -0.01 -4.47
N GLN A 127 -20.44 -1.19 -3.87
CA GLN A 127 -21.07 -1.52 -2.59
C GLN A 127 -20.56 -0.64 -1.45
N ALA A 128 -19.26 -0.37 -1.40
CA ALA A 128 -18.66 0.52 -0.40
C ALA A 128 -19.26 1.93 -0.51
N LEU A 129 -19.25 2.51 -1.71
CA LEU A 129 -19.78 3.85 -1.97
C LEU A 129 -21.30 3.95 -1.79
N ARG A 130 -22.06 2.87 -2.01
CA ARG A 130 -23.49 2.83 -1.67
C ARG A 130 -23.74 2.90 -0.17
N ARG A 131 -22.88 2.27 0.64
CA ARG A 131 -23.00 2.28 2.11
C ARG A 131 -22.49 3.57 2.72
N ASP A 132 -21.36 4.03 2.23
CA ASP A 132 -20.70 5.25 2.67
C ASP A 132 -20.13 5.98 1.45
N PRO A 133 -20.85 6.98 0.93
CA PRO A 133 -20.37 7.81 -0.18
C PRO A 133 -19.11 8.62 0.14
N ALA A 134 -18.71 8.73 1.40
CA ALA A 134 -17.51 9.43 1.85
C ALA A 134 -16.41 8.47 2.31
N VAL A 135 -16.53 7.16 2.01
CA VAL A 135 -15.53 6.17 2.42
C VAL A 135 -14.15 6.53 1.86
N PRO A 136 -13.11 6.62 2.72
CA PRO A 136 -11.78 7.05 2.30
C PRO A 136 -11.19 6.28 1.13
N GLY A 137 -10.82 7.04 0.10
CA GLY A 137 -10.27 6.57 -1.16
C GLY A 137 -11.21 5.67 -1.98
N GLY A 138 -12.52 5.63 -1.71
CA GLY A 138 -13.46 4.86 -2.52
C GLY A 138 -13.48 5.30 -3.99
N TYR A 139 -13.60 6.61 -4.23
CA TYR A 139 -13.57 7.19 -5.56
C TYR A 139 -12.21 7.05 -6.26
N ARG A 140 -11.10 7.12 -5.50
CA ARG A 140 -9.76 6.87 -6.06
C ARG A 140 -9.66 5.44 -6.62
N ARG A 141 -10.16 4.44 -5.88
CA ARG A 141 -10.17 3.04 -6.33
C ARG A 141 -11.09 2.87 -7.55
N LEU A 142 -12.25 3.53 -7.56
CA LEU A 142 -13.14 3.53 -8.72
C LEU A 142 -12.42 4.06 -9.96
N GLY A 143 -11.72 5.19 -9.85
CA GLY A 143 -10.94 5.74 -10.95
C GLY A 143 -9.82 4.80 -11.43
N MET A 144 -9.10 4.17 -10.51
CA MET A 144 -8.06 3.17 -10.83
C MET A 144 -8.60 1.93 -11.55
N ILE A 145 -9.85 1.54 -11.26
CA ILE A 145 -10.54 0.43 -11.94
C ILE A 145 -10.92 0.87 -13.35
N ARG A 146 -11.60 2.00 -13.49
CA ARG A 146 -12.04 2.55 -14.79
C ARG A 146 -10.88 2.81 -15.74
N ASP A 147 -9.77 3.34 -15.23
CA ASP A 147 -8.57 3.58 -16.04
C ASP A 147 -7.99 2.27 -16.59
N ARG A 148 -7.93 1.20 -15.76
CA ARG A 148 -7.49 -0.13 -16.21
C ARG A 148 -8.47 -0.80 -17.17
N GLU A 149 -9.75 -0.47 -17.09
CA GLU A 149 -10.78 -0.92 -18.05
C GLU A 149 -10.74 -0.13 -19.37
N GLY A 150 -9.95 0.95 -19.44
CA GLY A 150 -9.90 1.84 -20.59
C GLY A 150 -11.02 2.89 -20.64
N ASP A 151 -11.87 2.96 -19.61
CA ASP A 151 -12.88 4.02 -19.46
C ASP A 151 -12.21 5.29 -18.92
N ARG A 152 -11.52 5.99 -19.81
CA ARG A 152 -10.77 7.22 -19.53
C ARG A 152 -11.67 8.31 -18.93
N ALA A 153 -12.87 8.48 -19.47
CA ALA A 153 -13.81 9.51 -19.04
C ALA A 153 -14.36 9.20 -17.62
N GLY A 154 -14.72 7.94 -17.36
CA GLY A 154 -15.13 7.49 -16.03
C GLY A 154 -14.01 7.58 -15.01
N ALA A 155 -12.77 7.28 -15.41
CA ALA A 155 -11.60 7.44 -14.55
C ALA A 155 -11.38 8.89 -14.13
N ARG A 156 -11.44 9.83 -15.10
CA ARG A 156 -11.33 11.28 -14.85
C ARG A 156 -12.36 11.74 -13.83
N ALA A 157 -13.64 11.44 -14.09
CA ALA A 157 -14.73 11.83 -13.20
C ALA A 157 -14.56 11.26 -11.77
N ALA A 158 -14.12 10.01 -11.66
CA ALA A 158 -13.88 9.39 -10.36
C ALA A 158 -12.68 10.00 -9.62
N PHE A 159 -11.59 10.34 -10.31
CA PHE A 159 -10.44 11.00 -9.68
C PHE A 159 -10.75 12.46 -9.28
N GLU A 160 -11.50 13.19 -10.10
CA GLU A 160 -11.99 14.54 -9.76
C GLU A 160 -12.87 14.49 -8.49
N GLU A 161 -13.78 13.51 -8.41
CA GLU A 161 -14.60 13.30 -7.22
C GLU A 161 -13.76 12.89 -6.01
N ALA A 162 -12.72 12.07 -6.19
CA ALA A 162 -11.79 11.71 -5.12
C ALA A 162 -11.06 12.95 -4.56
N VAL A 163 -10.51 13.81 -5.42
CA VAL A 163 -9.86 15.07 -5.01
C VAL A 163 -10.85 16.01 -4.33
N ARG A 164 -12.10 16.08 -4.81
CA ARG A 164 -13.12 16.94 -4.22
C ARG A 164 -13.54 16.48 -2.81
N ARG A 165 -13.62 15.18 -2.59
CA ARG A 165 -14.02 14.58 -1.30
C ARG A 165 -12.87 14.53 -0.30
N GLU A 166 -11.67 14.22 -0.80
CA GLU A 166 -10.45 14.10 -0.03
C GLU A 166 -9.33 14.94 -0.67
N PRO A 167 -9.32 16.28 -0.46
CA PRO A 167 -8.29 17.18 -1.02
C PRO A 167 -6.87 16.90 -0.50
N THR A 168 -6.73 15.99 0.47
CA THR A 168 -5.45 15.55 1.03
C THR A 168 -4.98 14.20 0.50
N ASP A 169 -5.73 13.54 -0.40
CA ASP A 169 -5.30 12.31 -1.05
C ASP A 169 -4.26 12.63 -2.14
N ALA A 170 -2.98 12.58 -1.76
CA ALA A 170 -1.85 12.79 -2.67
C ALA A 170 -1.88 11.85 -3.88
N THR A 171 -2.40 10.63 -3.71
CA THR A 171 -2.47 9.63 -4.79
C THR A 171 -3.57 9.98 -5.78
N ALA A 172 -4.71 10.49 -5.32
CA ALA A 172 -5.79 10.95 -6.20
C ALA A 172 -5.32 12.13 -7.07
N HIS A 173 -4.63 13.11 -6.46
CA HIS A 173 -4.00 14.21 -7.19
C HIS A 173 -2.97 13.73 -8.22
N LEU A 174 -2.11 12.77 -7.84
CA LEU A 174 -1.12 12.19 -8.75
C LEU A 174 -1.78 11.51 -9.96
N LEU A 175 -2.78 10.67 -9.72
CA LEU A 175 -3.47 9.91 -10.77
C LEU A 175 -4.28 10.84 -11.68
N LEU A 176 -4.96 11.86 -11.14
CA LEU A 176 -5.65 12.86 -11.95
C LEU A 176 -4.66 13.65 -12.82
N GLY A 177 -3.54 14.08 -12.23
CA GLY A 177 -2.49 14.79 -12.96
C GLY A 177 -1.86 13.97 -14.09
N GLN A 178 -1.61 12.68 -13.86
CA GLN A 178 -1.17 11.74 -14.90
C GLN A 178 -2.22 11.59 -16.01
N LEU A 179 -3.49 11.47 -15.63
CA LEU A 179 -4.57 11.35 -16.61
C LEU A 179 -4.64 12.57 -17.53
N LEU A 180 -4.58 13.77 -16.94
CA LEU A 180 -4.56 15.05 -17.66
C LEU A 180 -3.33 15.18 -18.58
N LEU A 181 -2.18 14.61 -18.19
CA LEU A 181 -1.00 14.61 -19.03
C LEU A 181 -1.16 13.78 -20.30
N ASP A 182 -1.77 12.60 -20.23
CA ASP A 182 -1.98 11.81 -21.44
C ASP A 182 -3.13 12.38 -22.29
N ASP A 183 -4.05 13.13 -21.67
CA ASP A 183 -5.10 13.89 -22.38
C ASP A 183 -4.56 15.21 -22.98
N ALA A 184 -3.23 15.42 -22.98
CA ALA A 184 -2.54 16.59 -23.49
C ALA A 184 -2.99 17.94 -22.86
N GLN A 185 -3.36 17.91 -21.58
CA GLN A 185 -3.71 19.07 -20.75
C GLN A 185 -2.63 19.34 -19.69
N PRO A 186 -1.39 19.69 -20.08
CA PRO A 186 -0.27 19.80 -19.13
C PRO A 186 -0.42 20.94 -18.12
N ALA A 187 -1.16 22.00 -18.45
CA ALA A 187 -1.39 23.12 -17.52
C ALA A 187 -2.25 22.68 -16.31
N ASP A 188 -3.37 22.02 -16.57
CA ASP A 188 -4.26 21.49 -15.52
C ASP A 188 -3.56 20.38 -14.72
N ALA A 189 -2.74 19.56 -15.39
CA ALA A 189 -1.94 18.53 -14.74
C ALA A 189 -0.95 19.10 -13.72
N ILE A 190 -0.30 20.23 -14.01
CA ILE A 190 0.67 20.86 -13.11
C ILE A 190 0.02 21.18 -11.75
N GLU A 191 -1.18 21.75 -11.75
CA GLU A 191 -1.88 22.10 -10.50
C GLU A 191 -2.10 20.87 -9.61
N GLN A 192 -2.57 19.78 -10.20
CA GLN A 192 -2.81 18.52 -9.48
C GLN A 192 -1.50 17.89 -9.00
N LEU A 193 -0.47 17.89 -9.83
CA LEU A 193 0.83 17.28 -9.51
C LEU A 193 1.60 18.09 -8.45
N GLU A 194 1.47 19.42 -8.44
CA GLU A 194 1.99 20.25 -7.36
C GLU A 194 1.29 19.95 -6.03
N ALA A 195 -0.03 19.76 -6.03
CA ALA A 195 -0.75 19.32 -4.84
C ALA A 195 -0.26 17.96 -4.36
N ALA A 196 -0.09 16.98 -5.27
CA ALA A 196 0.46 15.67 -4.93
C ALA A 196 1.85 15.75 -4.29
N CYS A 197 2.76 16.57 -4.85
CA CYS A 197 4.11 16.77 -4.31
C CYS A 197 4.10 17.49 -2.94
N ARG A 198 3.19 18.45 -2.72
CA ARG A 198 3.05 19.10 -1.40
C ARG A 198 2.55 18.12 -0.34
N LEU A 199 1.60 17.26 -0.68
CA LEU A 199 1.01 16.29 0.24
C LEU A 199 1.93 15.09 0.50
N ALA A 200 2.75 14.70 -0.47
CA ALA A 200 3.72 13.62 -0.37
C ALA A 200 5.11 14.09 -0.83
N PRO A 201 5.86 14.82 0.03
CA PRO A 201 7.14 15.44 -0.33
C PRO A 201 8.26 14.44 -0.62
N ASP A 202 8.07 13.15 -0.32
CA ASP A 202 9.03 12.08 -0.61
C ASP A 202 8.65 11.26 -1.86
N SER A 203 7.56 11.64 -2.56
CA SER A 203 7.05 10.90 -3.71
C SER A 203 7.85 11.18 -4.98
N ALA A 204 8.78 10.29 -5.32
CA ALA A 204 9.54 10.35 -6.58
C ALA A 204 8.61 10.37 -7.82
N ASN A 205 7.51 9.61 -7.78
CA ASN A 205 6.51 9.57 -8.85
C ASN A 205 5.82 10.93 -9.05
N GLY A 206 5.55 11.65 -7.96
CA GLY A 206 4.98 13.00 -8.00
C GLY A 206 5.91 13.97 -8.71
N PHE A 207 7.17 14.05 -8.28
CA PHE A 207 8.15 14.95 -8.90
C PHE A 207 8.43 14.59 -10.36
N TYR A 208 8.50 13.30 -10.68
CA TYR A 208 8.70 12.85 -12.06
C TYR A 208 7.53 13.24 -12.97
N ALA A 209 6.30 13.02 -12.52
CA ALA A 209 5.11 13.43 -13.28
C ALA A 209 5.04 14.96 -13.43
N LEU A 210 5.32 15.71 -12.36
CA LEU A 210 5.35 17.18 -12.40
C LEU A 210 6.39 17.71 -13.40
N ALA A 211 7.60 17.13 -13.39
CA ALA A 211 8.65 17.50 -14.34
C ALA A 211 8.22 17.22 -15.79
N GLN A 212 7.57 16.08 -16.06
CA GLN A 212 7.00 15.79 -17.37
C GLN A 212 5.95 16.83 -17.78
N ALA A 213 5.07 17.22 -16.85
CA ALA A 213 4.05 18.22 -17.10
C ALA A 213 4.65 19.58 -17.48
N GLN A 214 5.68 20.01 -16.75
CA GLN A 214 6.39 21.26 -17.03
C GLN A 214 7.10 21.24 -18.39
N VAL A 215 7.75 20.12 -18.75
CA VAL A 215 8.39 19.96 -20.06
C VAL A 215 7.35 20.01 -21.19
N ARG A 216 6.23 19.31 -21.06
CA ARG A 216 5.15 19.32 -22.06
C ARG A 216 4.48 20.69 -22.16
N SER A 217 4.31 21.40 -21.04
CA SER A 217 3.73 22.75 -21.01
C SER A 217 4.66 23.81 -21.63
N ALA A 218 5.97 23.66 -21.49
CA ALA A 218 6.95 24.61 -22.02
C ALA A 218 7.17 24.48 -23.55
N GLY A 219 6.60 23.46 -24.19
CA GLY A 219 6.84 23.12 -25.60
C GLY A 219 8.27 22.61 -25.84
N PRO A 220 8.61 22.22 -27.08
CA PRO A 220 9.99 21.86 -27.42
C PRO A 220 10.88 23.08 -27.17
N ARG A 221 11.74 23.00 -26.16
CA ARG A 221 12.85 23.95 -26.03
C ARG A 221 13.68 23.80 -27.30
N ARG A 222 13.58 24.77 -28.20
CA ARG A 222 14.62 24.96 -29.21
C ARG A 222 15.91 25.10 -28.39
N PRO A 223 16.91 24.21 -28.53
CA PRO A 223 18.18 24.45 -27.87
C PRO A 223 18.58 25.88 -28.24
N PRO A 224 19.11 26.69 -27.29
CA PRO A 224 19.66 27.98 -27.66
C PRO A 224 20.52 27.76 -28.89
N ALA A 225 20.30 28.57 -29.93
CA ALA A 225 21.05 28.44 -31.17
C ALA A 225 22.51 28.24 -30.79
N ALA A 226 23.17 27.27 -31.42
CA ALA A 226 24.56 26.91 -31.13
C ALA A 226 25.56 28.02 -31.55
N ASP A 227 25.17 29.28 -31.40
CA ASP A 227 26.03 30.43 -31.43
C ASP A 227 26.71 30.53 -30.05
N GLY A 228 27.74 29.68 -29.88
CA GLY A 228 28.79 29.92 -28.89
C GLY A 228 28.67 29.22 -27.54
N TYR A 229 27.96 28.09 -27.43
CA TYR A 229 28.07 27.26 -26.23
C TYR A 229 29.31 26.34 -26.33
N GLU A 230 30.49 26.85 -25.94
CA GLU A 230 31.64 26.00 -25.66
C GLU A 230 31.34 25.15 -24.42
N VAL A 231 31.29 23.83 -24.59
CA VAL A 231 31.25 22.90 -23.47
C VAL A 231 32.59 22.99 -22.76
N PRO A 232 32.67 23.42 -21.49
CA PRO A 232 33.93 23.41 -20.77
C PRO A 232 34.29 21.95 -20.51
N VAL A 233 35.17 21.41 -21.34
CA VAL A 233 35.91 20.18 -21.05
C VAL A 233 36.78 20.48 -19.83
N HIS A 234 36.28 20.18 -18.64
CA HIS A 234 37.17 19.96 -17.49
C HIS A 234 38.09 18.82 -17.86
N GLY A 235 39.34 19.18 -18.16
CA GLY A 235 40.37 18.27 -18.60
C GLY A 235 40.59 17.18 -17.56
N ILE A 236 40.16 15.97 -17.87
CA ILE A 236 40.87 14.79 -17.41
C ILE A 236 42.13 14.76 -18.27
N GLU A 237 43.26 15.18 -17.70
CA GLU A 237 44.57 15.00 -18.30
C GLU A 237 44.85 13.50 -18.45
N ILE A 238 44.48 12.94 -19.60
CA ILE A 238 45.01 11.66 -20.05
C ILE A 238 46.35 12.00 -20.70
N GLY A 239 47.44 11.63 -20.01
CA GLY A 239 48.81 11.93 -20.39
C GLY A 239 49.07 11.73 -21.88
N ALA A 240 49.66 12.76 -22.50
CA ALA A 240 49.97 12.83 -23.92
C ALA A 240 50.90 11.69 -24.35
N GLY A 241 50.31 10.63 -24.89
CA GLY A 241 50.97 9.65 -25.75
C GLY A 241 50.24 9.62 -27.08
N SER A 242 50.78 10.28 -28.11
CA SER A 242 50.17 10.37 -29.44
C SER A 242 49.79 9.00 -30.00
N PRO A 243 48.51 8.75 -30.39
CA PRO A 243 48.15 7.49 -31.02
C PRO A 243 48.76 7.45 -32.42
N ARG A 244 49.80 6.62 -32.59
CA ARG A 244 50.30 6.23 -33.92
C ARG A 244 49.17 5.51 -34.64
N ARG A 245 48.71 6.05 -35.77
CA ARG A 245 47.85 5.33 -36.72
C ARG A 245 48.57 4.04 -37.14
N PRO A 246 48.00 2.84 -36.94
CA PRO A 246 48.56 1.64 -37.55
C PRO A 246 48.36 1.71 -39.08
N PRO A 247 49.33 1.24 -39.89
CA PRO A 247 49.23 1.29 -41.34
C PRO A 247 48.14 0.33 -41.85
N LEU A 248 47.39 0.76 -42.86
CA LEU A 248 46.47 -0.07 -43.65
C LEU A 248 47.25 -1.19 -44.33
N ALA A 249 46.90 -2.45 -44.04
CA ALA A 249 47.35 -3.61 -44.81
C ALA A 249 46.38 -3.86 -45.98
N PRO A 250 46.86 -4.36 -47.13
CA PRO A 250 46.11 -4.43 -48.37
C PRO A 250 45.19 -5.66 -48.44
N ASP A 251 44.24 -5.58 -49.38
CA ASP A 251 43.15 -6.51 -49.69
C ASP A 251 43.52 -8.00 -49.65
N CYS A 252 42.66 -8.81 -48.99
CA CYS A 252 42.61 -10.26 -49.19
C CYS A 252 41.16 -10.74 -49.30
N GLU A 253 40.92 -11.38 -50.42
CA GLU A 253 39.69 -11.92 -50.96
C GLU A 253 38.89 -12.81 -49.99
N MET A 254 37.56 -12.68 -50.08
CA MET A 254 36.63 -13.71 -49.62
C MET A 254 36.83 -14.98 -50.46
N ALA A 255 37.38 -16.01 -49.85
CA ALA A 255 37.34 -17.37 -50.37
C ALA A 255 37.04 -18.36 -49.24
N HIS A 256 35.86 -18.97 -49.37
CA HIS A 256 35.53 -20.35 -49.02
C HIS A 256 35.43 -20.81 -47.54
N ARG A 257 34.16 -21.09 -47.18
CA ARG A 257 33.60 -22.45 -47.00
C ARG A 257 33.86 -23.20 -45.66
N PHE A 258 32.80 -23.28 -44.84
CA PHE A 258 32.32 -24.43 -44.01
C PHE A 258 33.12 -24.81 -42.75
N PRO A 259 32.57 -25.55 -41.77
CA PRO A 259 31.40 -26.46 -41.76
C PRO A 259 30.10 -25.91 -41.18
#